data_AF-A0A524QX68-F1
#
_entry.id   AF-A0A524QX68-F1
#
_cell.length_a   1.000
_cell.length_b   1.000
_cell.length_c   1.000
_cell.angle_alpha   90.00
_cell.angle_beta   90.00
_cell.angle_gamma   90.00
#
_symmetry.space_group_name_H-M   'P 1'
#
loop_
_entity.id
_entity.type
_entity.pdbx_description
1 polymer ?
#
loop_
_entity_poly.entity_id
_entity_poly.type
_entity_poly.pdbx_seq_one_letter_code
_entity_poly.pdbx_strand_id
1 'polypeptide(L)'
;VVTALVFGVFALFFGIRFGGHPLALAGVVLLGILGFVAIGTLFSAISARTTMGETLLPILVFPLLIPLIIYGVTATSRLIQGLPVSEVDGNIRMLGAFAVVALAAGAGLFRYVVEE
;
A
#
# COMPACT_ATOMS: atom_id res chain seq x y z
N VAL A 1 -5.08 -12.84 6.75
CA VAL A 1 -6.36 -13.05 7.46
C VAL A 1 -7.15 -11.77 7.61
N VAL A 2 -6.62 -10.74 8.28
CA VAL A 2 -7.35 -9.46 8.51
C VAL A 2 -7.88 -8.84 7.22
N THR A 3 -7.06 -8.76 6.17
CA THR A 3 -7.50 -8.24 4.86
C THR A 3 -8.72 -8.98 4.31
N ALA A 4 -8.71 -10.32 4.32
CA ALA A 4 -9.84 -11.11 3.86
C ALA A 4 -11.09 -10.90 4.71
N LEU A 5 -10.93 -10.72 6.03
CA LEU A 5 -12.02 -10.41 6.94
C LEU A 5 -12.62 -9.02 6.65
N VAL A 6 -11.79 -8.01 6.39
CA VAL A 6 -12.25 -6.67 5.98
C VAL A 6 -13.05 -6.75 4.69
N PHE A 7 -12.53 -7.43 3.67
CA PHE A 7 -13.27 -7.65 2.42
C PHE A 7 -14.59 -8.40 2.65
N GLY A 8 -14.59 -9.45 3.47
CA GLY A 8 -15.79 -10.21 3.80
C GLY A 8 -16.86 -9.37 4.53
N VAL A 9 -16.46 -8.58 5.53
CA VAL A 9 -17.36 -7.68 6.25
C VAL A 9 -17.92 -6.61 5.31
N PHE A 10 -17.08 -5.99 4.48
CA PHE A 10 -17.55 -4.98 3.53
C PHE A 10 -18.51 -5.57 2.49
N ALA A 11 -18.24 -6.78 1.99
CA ALA A 11 -19.15 -7.47 1.09
C ALA A 11 -20.51 -7.76 1.74
N LEU A 12 -20.49 -8.23 2.99
CA LEU A 12 -21.69 -8.62 3.72
C LEU A 12 -22.55 -7.40 4.09
N PHE A 13 -21.95 -6.34 4.62
CA PHE A 13 -22.69 -5.18 5.13
C PHE A 13 -23.03 -4.14 4.06
N PHE A 14 -22.18 -3.97 3.04
CA PHE A 14 -22.40 -3.00 1.97
C PHE A 14 -22.90 -3.63 0.66
N GLY A 15 -23.11 -4.95 0.63
CA GLY A 15 -23.58 -5.67 -0.57
C GLY A 15 -22.61 -5.58 -1.75
N ILE A 16 -21.31 -5.38 -1.48
CA ILE A 16 -20.30 -5.19 -2.53
C ILE A 16 -20.15 -6.49 -3.31
N ARG A 17 -20.43 -6.41 -4.61
CA ARG A 17 -20.12 -7.48 -5.56
C ARG A 17 -18.70 -7.23 -6.07
N PHE A 18 -17.75 -8.04 -5.63
CA PHE A 18 -16.41 -8.01 -6.23
C PHE A 18 -16.56 -8.42 -7.70
N GLY A 19 -16.31 -7.48 -8.61
CA GLY A 19 -16.47 -7.70 -10.06
C GLY A 19 -15.64 -8.87 -10.60
N GLY A 20 -15.72 -9.13 -11.90
CA GLY A 20 -15.17 -10.33 -12.55
C GLY A 20 -13.64 -10.52 -12.50
N HIS A 21 -12.88 -9.64 -11.84
CA HIS A 21 -11.42 -9.65 -11.83
C HIS A 21 -10.82 -9.79 -10.40
N PRO A 22 -11.11 -10.88 -9.67
CA PRO A 22 -10.62 -11.06 -8.30
C PRO A 22 -9.09 -11.12 -8.20
N LEU A 23 -8.42 -11.62 -9.24
CA LEU A 23 -6.95 -11.66 -9.30
C LEU A 23 -6.34 -10.26 -9.40
N ALA A 24 -6.91 -9.37 -10.22
CA ALA A 24 -6.43 -7.99 -10.33
C ALA A 24 -6.63 -7.23 -9.01
N LEU A 25 -7.79 -7.45 -8.36
CA LEU A 25 -8.09 -6.88 -7.05
C LEU A 25 -7.11 -7.37 -5.97
N ALA A 26 -6.85 -8.67 -5.93
CA ALA A 26 -5.85 -9.24 -5.03
C ALA A 26 -4.45 -8.67 -5.29
N GLY A 27 -4.06 -8.49 -6.56
CA GLY A 27 -2.80 -7.87 -6.94
C GLY A 27 -2.67 -6.43 -6.44
N VAL A 28 -3.69 -5.59 -6.65
CA VAL A 28 -3.73 -4.21 -6.15
C VAL A 28 -3.57 -4.18 -4.63
N VAL A 29 -4.31 -5.02 -3.92
CA VAL A 29 -4.27 -5.10 -2.45
C VAL A 29 -2.90 -5.55 -1.96
N LEU A 30 -2.30 -6.57 -2.58
CA LEU A 30 -0.97 -7.06 -2.23
C LEU A 30 0.10 -5.99 -2.46
N LEU A 31 0.07 -5.28 -3.59
CA LEU A 31 1.01 -4.19 -3.87
C LEU A 31 0.86 -3.05 -2.85
N GLY A 32 -0.38 -2.69 -2.50
CA GLY A 32 -0.64 -1.70 -1.45
C GLY A 32 -0.11 -2.13 -0.08
N ILE A 33 -0.32 -3.39 0.31
CA ILE A 33 0.22 -3.93 1.56
C ILE A 33 1.75 -3.90 1.54
N LEU A 34 2.38 -4.35 0.47
CA LEU A 34 3.84 -4.40 0.36
C LEU A 34 4.46 -3.00 0.45
N GLY A 35 3.93 -2.02 -0.29
CA GLY A 35 4.41 -0.64 -0.22
C GLY A 35 4.22 -0.02 1.17
N PHE A 36 3.06 -0.24 1.79
CA PHE A 36 2.77 0.26 3.13
C PHE A 36 3.70 -0.36 4.18
N VAL A 37 3.89 -1.69 4.14
CA VAL A 37 4.79 -2.40 5.05
C VAL A 37 6.23 -1.93 4.87
N ALA A 38 6.71 -1.78 3.63
CA ALA A 38 8.07 -1.32 3.38
C ALA A 38 8.35 0.07 3.97
N ILE A 39 7.44 1.03 3.75
CA ILE A 39 7.56 2.38 4.30
C ILE A 39 7.43 2.34 5.84
N GLY A 40 6.40 1.68 6.35
CA GLY A 40 6.13 1.59 7.78
C GLY A 40 7.28 0.95 8.56
N THR A 41 7.85 -0.14 8.05
CA THR A 41 8.98 -0.82 8.68
C THR A 41 10.23 0.05 8.71
N LEU A 42 10.59 0.70 7.60
CA LEU A 42 11.76 1.58 7.55
C LEU A 42 11.64 2.72 8.56
N PHE A 43 10.50 3.41 8.56
CA PHE A 43 10.28 4.54 9.46
C PHE A 43 10.14 4.11 10.93
N SER A 44 9.52 2.96 11.20
CA SER A 44 9.48 2.40 12.56
C SER A 44 10.89 2.13 13.10
N ALA A 45 11.81 1.66 12.25
CA ALA A 45 13.20 1.45 12.64
C ALA A 45 13.91 2.77 12.95
N ILE A 46 13.68 3.82 12.14
CA ILE A 46 14.25 5.17 12.36
C ILE A 46 13.73 5.78 13.68
N SER A 47 12.43 5.64 13.95
CA SER A 47 11.80 6.22 15.15
C SER A 47 12.25 5.55 16.44
N ALA A 48 12.52 4.23 16.40
CA ALA A 48 13.01 3.50 17.57
C ALA A 48 14.39 4.02 18.05
N ARG A 49 15.14 4.72 17.19
CA ARG A 49 16.50 5.22 17.49
C ARG A 49 16.61 6.73 17.69
N THR A 50 15.59 7.52 17.35
CA THR A 50 15.70 8.99 17.40
C THR A 50 14.59 9.63 18.24
N THR A 51 14.95 10.46 19.23
CA THR A 51 13.98 11.27 20.02
C THR A 51 13.26 12.32 19.15
N MET A 52 13.85 12.67 18.00
CA MET A 52 13.26 13.52 16.94
C MET A 52 12.40 12.72 15.93
N GLY A 53 12.39 11.38 16.03
CA GLY A 53 11.68 10.49 15.12
C GLY A 53 10.17 10.63 15.21
N GLU A 54 9.63 10.97 16.37
CA GLU A 54 8.18 11.14 16.57
C GLU A 54 7.59 12.28 15.73
N THR A 55 8.38 13.31 15.40
CA THR A 55 7.93 14.47 14.61
C THR A 55 8.25 14.33 13.12
N LEU A 56 9.39 13.72 12.78
CA LEU A 56 9.79 13.48 11.39
C LEU A 56 8.95 12.38 10.74
N LEU A 57 8.53 11.37 11.51
CA LEU A 57 7.83 10.20 11.00
C LEU A 57 6.46 10.56 10.40
N PRO A 58 5.57 11.32 11.06
CA PRO A 58 4.31 11.74 10.44
C PRO A 58 4.52 12.66 9.23
N ILE A 59 5.50 13.57 9.29
CA ILE A 59 5.76 14.55 8.23
C ILE A 59 6.25 13.91 6.94
N LEU A 60 7.05 12.85 7.02
CA LEU A 60 7.58 12.14 5.84
C LEU A 60 6.73 10.94 5.43
N VAL A 61 6.26 10.13 6.37
CA VAL A 61 5.46 8.93 6.07
C VAL A 61 4.17 9.32 5.36
N PHE A 62 3.50 10.38 5.83
CA PHE A 62 2.22 10.79 5.26
C PHE A 62 2.32 11.12 3.76
N PRO A 63 3.18 12.04 3.29
CA PRO A 63 3.32 12.31 1.86
C PRO A 63 3.84 11.11 1.06
N LEU A 64 4.61 10.20 1.65
CA LEU A 64 5.05 8.98 0.96
C LEU A 64 3.92 7.96 0.77
N LEU A 65 2.98 7.90 1.72
CA LEU A 65 1.81 7.03 1.65
C LEU A 65 0.74 7.56 0.69
N ILE A 66 0.65 8.88 0.50
CA ILE A 66 -0.37 9.51 -0.36
C ILE A 66 -0.42 8.91 -1.77
N PRO A 67 0.68 8.77 -2.53
CA PRO A 67 0.65 8.14 -3.83
C PRO A 67 0.13 6.70 -3.79
N LEU A 68 0.57 5.92 -2.79
CA LEU A 68 0.15 4.54 -2.61
C LEU A 68 -1.36 4.44 -2.38
N ILE A 69 -1.90 5.34 -1.54
CA ILE A 69 -3.32 5.44 -1.24
C ILE A 69 -4.09 5.85 -2.50
N ILE A 70 -3.64 6.89 -3.22
CA ILE A 70 -4.33 7.40 -4.42
C ILE A 70 -4.42 6.30 -5.48
N TYR A 71 -3.30 5.65 -5.83
CA TYR A 71 -3.31 4.62 -6.87
C TYR A 71 -4.05 3.36 -6.42
N GLY A 72 -3.90 2.95 -5.15
CA GLY A 72 -4.58 1.78 -4.57
C GLY A 72 -6.09 1.95 -4.49
N VAL A 73 -6.57 3.07 -3.95
CA VAL A 73 -8.01 3.37 -3.83
C VAL A 73 -8.63 3.54 -5.21
N THR A 74 -7.97 4.25 -6.13
CA THR A 74 -8.48 4.44 -7.50
C THR A 74 -8.60 3.10 -8.23
N ALA A 75 -7.57 2.25 -8.16
CA ALA A 75 -7.60 0.94 -8.78
C ALA A 75 -8.69 0.03 -8.18
N THR A 76 -8.77 -0.01 -6.85
CA THR A 76 -9.78 -0.81 -6.13
C THR A 76 -11.20 -0.36 -6.46
N SER A 77 -11.45 0.96 -6.49
CA SER A 77 -12.76 1.53 -6.81
C SER A 77 -13.20 1.16 -8.24
N ARG A 78 -12.31 1.33 -9.24
CA ARG A 78 -12.60 0.96 -10.63
C ARG A 78 -12.88 -0.53 -10.80
N LEU A 79 -12.11 -1.39 -10.13
CA LEU A 79 -12.32 -2.84 -10.17
C LEU A 79 -13.62 -3.27 -9.49
N ILE A 80 -14.01 -2.63 -8.38
CA ILE A 80 -15.29 -2.88 -7.70
C ILE A 80 -16.48 -2.41 -8.55
N GLN A 81 -16.33 -1.30 -9.28
CA GLN A 81 -17.33 -0.81 -10.25
C GLN A 81 -17.47 -1.71 -11.49
N GLY A 82 -16.60 -2.73 -11.64
CA GLY A 82 -16.66 -3.68 -12.75
C GLY A 82 -16.01 -3.18 -14.05
N LEU A 83 -15.21 -2.10 -14.00
CA LEU A 83 -14.46 -1.63 -15.15
C LEU A 83 -13.42 -2.69 -15.59
N PRO A 84 -13.10 -2.74 -16.89
CA PRO A 84 -12.08 -3.66 -17.40
C PRO A 84 -10.69 -3.31 -16.86
N VAL A 85 -9.83 -4.33 -16.71
CA VAL A 85 -8.47 -4.18 -16.17
C VAL A 85 -7.61 -3.23 -17.01
N SER A 86 -7.91 -3.10 -18.31
CA SER A 86 -7.23 -2.13 -19.21
C SER A 86 -7.35 -0.69 -18.73
N GLU A 87 -8.44 -0.32 -18.05
CA GLU A 87 -8.64 1.03 -17.50
C GLU A 87 -7.95 1.22 -16.13
N VAL A 88 -7.40 0.15 -15.57
CA VAL A 88 -6.76 0.12 -14.25
C VAL A 88 -5.26 -0.17 -14.36
N ASP A 89 -4.76 -0.58 -15.53
CA ASP A 89 -3.35 -0.91 -15.79
C ASP A 89 -2.41 0.22 -15.36
N GLY A 90 -2.72 1.47 -15.71
CA GLY A 90 -1.93 2.63 -15.32
C GLY A 90 -1.82 2.80 -13.79
N ASN A 91 -2.92 2.57 -13.06
CA ASN A 91 -2.92 2.64 -11.60
C ASN A 91 -2.12 1.49 -10.99
N ILE A 92 -2.26 0.26 -11.51
CA ILE A 92 -1.50 -0.91 -11.04
C ILE A 92 -0.01 -0.71 -11.28
N ARG A 93 0.38 -0.20 -12.45
CA ARG A 93 1.78 0.09 -12.78
C ARG A 93 2.38 1.14 -11.86
N MET A 94 1.68 2.24 -11.59
CA MET A 94 2.21 3.26 -10.67
C MET A 94 2.23 2.76 -9.23
N LEU A 95 1.21 2.05 -8.78
CA LEU A 95 1.19 1.43 -7.46
C LEU A 95 2.36 0.44 -7.31
N GLY A 96 2.59 -0.38 -8.32
CA GLY A 96 3.70 -1.32 -8.38
C GLY A 96 5.06 -0.63 -8.37
N ALA A 97 5.23 0.45 -9.15
CA ALA A 97 6.45 1.25 -9.15
C ALA A 97 6.74 1.83 -7.77
N PHE A 98 5.74 2.44 -7.12
CA PHE A 98 5.87 2.95 -5.75
C PHE A 98 6.20 1.84 -4.75
N ALA A 99 5.54 0.69 -4.82
CA ALA A 99 5.82 -0.45 -3.95
C ALA A 99 7.25 -0.96 -4.13
N VAL A 100 7.73 -1.08 -5.38
CA VAL A 100 9.10 -1.53 -5.68
C VAL A 100 10.13 -0.53 -5.17
N VAL A 101 9.94 0.77 -5.41
CA VAL A 101 10.85 1.80 -4.89
C VAL A 101 10.86 1.78 -3.36
N ALA A 102 9.69 1.68 -2.71
CA ALA A 102 9.59 1.59 -1.26
C ALA A 102 10.30 0.36 -0.71
N LEU A 103 10.14 -0.80 -1.34
CA LEU A 103 10.82 -2.04 -0.95
C LEU A 103 12.34 -1.94 -1.15
N ALA A 104 12.80 -1.40 -2.28
CA ALA A 104 14.22 -1.23 -2.57
C ALA A 104 14.87 -0.24 -1.59
N ALA A 105 14.21 0.90 -1.35
CA ALA A 105 14.66 1.89 -0.37
C ALA A 105 14.63 1.30 1.05
N GLY A 106 13.54 0.64 1.43
CA GLY A 106 13.39 -0.04 2.71
C GLY A 106 14.52 -1.04 2.94
N ALA A 107 14.70 -2.02 2.06
CA ALA A 107 15.75 -3.02 2.19
C ALA A 107 17.17 -2.43 2.14
N GLY A 108 17.39 -1.41 1.31
CA GLY A 108 18.70 -0.77 1.15
C GLY A 108 19.09 0.12 2.34
N LEU A 109 18.16 0.94 2.85
CA LEU A 109 18.41 1.83 3.99
C LEU A 109 18.34 1.12 5.33
N PHE A 110 17.58 0.02 5.45
CA PHE A 110 17.36 -0.64 6.74
C PHE A 110 18.66 -1.03 7.44
N ARG A 111 19.67 -1.50 6.69
CA ARG A 111 20.97 -1.85 7.27
C ARG A 111 21.65 -0.65 7.97
N TYR A 112 21.57 0.53 7.36
CA TYR A 112 22.18 1.74 7.89
C TYR A 112 21.44 2.21 9.15
N VAL A 113 20.11 2.13 9.12
CA VAL A 113 19.26 2.46 10.27
C VAL A 113 19.49 1.50 11.45
N VAL A 114 19.89 0.25 11.20
CA VAL A 114 20.13 -0.74 12.25
C VAL A 114 21.57 -0.70 12.78
N GLU A 115 22.57 -0.50 11.90
CA GLU A 115 23.99 -0.50 12.25
C GLU A 115 24.44 0.71 13.10
N GLU A 116 23.79 1.87 12.92
CA GLU A 116 23.98 3.06 13.77
C GLU A 116 23.09 2.98 14.99
#